data_AF-A0A914S661-F1
#
_entry.id   AF-A0A914S661-F1
#
_cell.length_a   1.000
_cell.length_b   1.000
_cell.length_c   1.000
_cell.angle_alpha   90.00
_cell.angle_beta   90.00
_cell.angle_gamma   90.00
#
_symmetry.space_group_name_H-M   'P 1'
#
loop_
_entity.id
_entity.type
_entity.pdbx_description
1 polymer ?
#
loop_
_entity_poly.entity_id
_entity_poly.type
_entity_poly.pdbx_seq_one_letter_code
_entity_poly.pdbx_strand_id
1 'polypeptide(L)'
;MIRAQTQNTSRIPTYEPIWDLKDSIYAITAFKYYDKDFKEVAAVVGTKSPIMVKEFFERFREHIDRVTKRGKNLVEWMPDKQELKKNGIVDSSDTKLFQLE
;
A
#
# COMPACT_ATOMS: atom_id res chain seq x y z
N MET A 1 -13.04 49.07 29.00
CA MET A 1 -13.16 47.59 28.89
C MET A 1 -11.83 47.04 28.37
N ILE A 2 -11.00 46.47 29.25
CA ILE A 2 -9.75 45.81 28.85
C ILE A 2 -10.08 44.35 28.56
N ARG A 3 -9.99 43.91 27.31
CA ARG A 3 -10.21 42.51 26.94
C ARG A 3 -8.95 41.73 27.32
N ALA A 4 -9.07 40.87 28.33
CA ALA A 4 -8.02 39.92 28.69
C ALA A 4 -7.76 39.00 27.48
N GLN A 5 -6.56 39.09 26.91
CA GLN A 5 -6.09 38.08 25.98
C GLN A 5 -5.53 36.93 26.82
N THR A 6 -6.32 35.88 26.98
CA THR A 6 -5.82 34.59 27.45
C THR A 6 -4.84 34.06 26.41
N GLN A 7 -3.55 34.19 26.69
CA GLN A 7 -2.52 33.55 25.87
C GLN A 7 -2.73 32.04 25.97
N ASN A 8 -3.12 31.46 24.84
CA ASN A 8 -3.41 30.05 24.65
C ASN A 8 -2.17 29.23 25.06
N THR A 9 -2.30 28.53 26.18
CA THR A 9 -1.27 27.70 26.78
C THR A 9 -0.95 26.53 25.86
N SER A 10 0.33 26.43 25.46
CA SER A 10 1.00 25.16 25.17
C SER A 10 0.49 24.36 23.96
N ARG A 11 0.66 24.90 22.75
CA ARG A 11 0.76 24.05 21.54
C ARG A 11 2.13 23.40 21.52
N ILE A 12 2.34 22.39 22.37
CA ILE A 12 3.44 21.45 22.16
C ILE A 12 3.18 20.86 20.76
N PRO A 13 4.09 21.01 19.78
CA PRO A 13 3.91 20.38 18.50
C PRO A 13 3.87 18.88 18.75
N THR A 14 2.68 18.27 18.68
CA THR A 14 2.55 16.83 18.53
C THR A 14 3.29 16.50 17.25
N TYR A 15 4.47 15.88 17.38
CA TYR A 15 5.26 15.44 16.24
C TYR A 15 4.49 14.33 15.53
N GLU A 16 3.61 14.71 14.61
CA GLU A 16 3.03 13.76 13.68
C GLU A 16 4.17 13.26 12.79
N PRO A 17 4.40 11.94 12.71
CA PRO A 17 5.39 11.40 11.79
C PRO A 17 5.08 11.89 10.38
N ILE A 18 6.01 12.61 9.77
CA ILE A 18 5.84 13.07 8.38
C ILE A 18 5.94 11.84 7.49
N TRP A 19 4.83 11.51 6.84
CA TRP A 19 4.74 10.48 5.82
C TRP A 19 4.96 11.14 4.46
N ASP A 20 6.16 10.94 3.89
CA ASP A 20 6.40 11.35 2.52
C ASP A 20 5.69 10.39 1.53
N LEU A 21 5.64 10.79 0.25
CA LEU A 21 4.98 10.00 -0.79
C LEU A 21 5.65 8.63 -0.97
N LYS A 22 6.97 8.55 -0.84
CA LYS A 22 7.75 7.33 -1.07
C LYS A 22 7.47 6.31 0.03
N ASP A 23 7.59 6.72 1.29
CA ASP A 23 7.28 5.92 2.48
C ASP A 23 5.83 5.43 2.45
N SER A 24 4.90 6.29 2.04
CA SER A 24 3.49 5.93 1.91
C SER A 24 3.26 4.85 0.84
N ILE A 25 3.90 4.99 -0.33
CA ILE A 25 3.83 3.97 -1.40
C ILE A 25 4.44 2.65 -0.93
N TYR A 26 5.58 2.69 -0.24
CA TYR A 26 6.23 1.50 0.30
C TYR A 26 5.37 0.81 1.35
N ALA A 27 4.78 1.55 2.29
CA ALA A 27 3.87 0.99 3.28
C ALA A 27 2.64 0.34 2.62
N ILE A 28 1.96 1.04 1.71
CA ILE A 28 0.78 0.52 1.00
C ILE A 28 1.13 -0.73 0.18
N THR A 29 2.30 -0.75 -0.45
CA THR A 29 2.76 -1.91 -1.22
C THR A 29 3.08 -3.09 -0.30
N ALA A 30 3.79 -2.86 0.79
CA ALA A 30 4.11 -3.88 1.79
C ALA A 30 2.86 -4.48 2.44
N PHE A 31 1.82 -3.68 2.70
CA PHE A 31 0.53 -4.17 3.20
C PHE A 31 -0.16 -5.16 2.25
N LYS A 32 0.17 -5.18 0.95
CA LYS A 32 -0.35 -6.19 0.01
C LYS A 32 0.28 -7.57 0.24
N TYR A 33 1.53 -7.62 0.71
CA TYR A 33 2.29 -8.86 0.87
C TYR A 33 2.27 -9.38 2.31
N TYR A 34 2.33 -8.47 3.29
CA TYR A 34 2.51 -8.80 4.71
C TYR A 34 1.27 -8.54 5.56
N ASP A 35 0.15 -8.12 4.97
CA ASP A 35 -1.11 -7.79 5.66
C ASP A 35 -0.88 -6.91 6.90
N LYS A 36 -1.15 -7.39 8.13
CA LYS A 36 -1.01 -6.60 9.36
C LYS A 36 0.29 -6.88 10.12
N ASP A 37 1.29 -7.47 9.46
CA ASP A 37 2.62 -7.60 10.05
C ASP A 37 3.35 -6.26 10.02
N PHE A 38 3.07 -5.42 11.02
CA PHE A 38 3.63 -4.08 11.11
C PHE A 38 5.14 -4.06 11.30
N LYS A 39 5.77 -5.17 11.74
CA LYS A 39 7.22 -5.26 11.85
C LYS A 39 7.86 -5.41 10.47
N GLU A 40 7.34 -6.32 9.65
CA GLU A 40 7.81 -6.52 8.28
C GLU A 40 7.53 -5.29 7.41
N VAL A 41 6.35 -4.67 7.54
CA VAL A 41 6.04 -3.43 6.82
C VAL A 41 6.98 -2.29 7.23
N ALA A 42 7.28 -2.14 8.52
CA ALA A 42 8.27 -1.16 8.99
C ALA A 42 9.67 -1.44 8.45
N ALA A 43 10.07 -2.71 8.34
CA ALA A 43 11.35 -3.08 7.75
C ALA A 43 11.45 -2.70 6.26
N VAL A 44 10.36 -2.85 5.49
CA VAL A 44 10.31 -2.43 4.08
C VAL A 44 10.35 -0.91 3.93
N VAL A 45 9.64 -0.18 4.81
CA VAL A 45 9.66 1.30 4.79
C VAL A 45 11.03 1.84 5.24
N GLY A 46 11.67 1.20 6.22
CA GLY A 46 13.01 1.49 6.71
C GLY A 46 13.14 2.77 7.57
N THR A 47 12.24 3.74 7.40
CA THR A 47 12.28 5.04 8.09
C THR A 47 11.22 5.18 9.21
N LYS A 48 10.31 4.21 9.33
CA LYS A 48 9.16 4.25 10.25
C LYS A 48 9.20 3.08 11.21
N SER A 49 8.79 3.31 12.45
CA SER A 49 8.67 2.23 13.44
C SER A 49 7.37 1.45 13.24
N PRO A 50 7.27 0.20 13.75
CA PRO A 50 6.04 -0.59 13.66
C PRO A 50 4.81 0.13 14.26
N ILE A 51 5.00 0.95 15.29
CA ILE A 51 3.93 1.74 15.91
C ILE A 51 3.44 2.81 14.93
N MET A 52 4.34 3.56 14.30
CA MET A 52 3.98 4.58 13.30
C MET A 52 3.27 3.96 12.09
N VAL A 53 3.72 2.77 11.66
CA VAL A 53 3.09 2.01 10.56
C VAL A 53 1.68 1.54 10.95
N LYS A 54 1.48 1.11 12.20
CA LYS A 54 0.15 0.75 12.71
C LYS A 54 -0.79 1.97 12.70
N GLU A 55 -0.33 3.12 13.19
CA GLU A 55 -1.12 4.36 13.18
C GLU A 55 -1.49 4.79 11.75
N PHE A 56 -0.54 4.68 10.82
CA PHE A 56 -0.79 4.90 9.39
C PHE A 56 -1.85 3.92 8.85
N PHE A 57 -1.74 2.63 9.17
CA PHE A 57 -2.73 1.64 8.77
C PHE A 57 -4.12 1.99 9.29
N GLU A 58 -4.25 2.36 10.57
CA GLU A 58 -5.56 2.69 11.14
C GLU A 58 -6.15 3.97 10.52
N ARG A 59 -5.32 4.99 10.27
CA ARG A 59 -5.74 6.23 9.61
C ARG A 59 -6.23 6.00 8.17
N PHE A 60 -5.63 5.08 7.43
CA PHE A 60 -5.95 4.82 6.02
C PHE A 60 -6.59 3.45 5.78
N ARG A 61 -7.16 2.84 6.83
CA ARG A 61 -7.60 1.43 6.83
C ARG A 61 -8.53 1.10 5.68
N GLU A 62 -9.57 1.89 5.46
CA GLU A 62 -10.54 1.64 4.39
C GLU A 62 -9.90 1.68 3.00
N HIS A 63 -8.97 2.62 2.79
CA HIS A 63 -8.24 2.73 1.53
C HIS A 63 -7.32 1.53 1.34
N ILE A 64 -6.54 1.20 2.36
CA ILE A 64 -5.59 0.08 2.36
C ILE A 64 -6.34 -1.23 2.14
N ASP A 65 -7.38 -1.51 2.93
CA ASP A 65 -8.23 -2.71 2.80
C ASP A 65 -8.83 -2.81 1.38
N ARG A 66 -9.25 -1.70 0.77
CA ARG A 66 -9.76 -1.69 -0.61
C ARG A 66 -8.68 -2.03 -1.64
N VAL A 67 -7.46 -1.50 -1.51
CA VAL A 67 -6.40 -1.74 -2.50
C VAL A 67 -5.70 -3.08 -2.31
N THR A 68 -5.61 -3.59 -1.07
CA THR A 68 -5.06 -4.92 -0.78
C THR A 68 -6.05 -6.01 -1.19
N LYS A 69 -7.35 -5.87 -0.90
CA LYS A 69 -8.38 -6.83 -1.36
C LYS A 69 -8.50 -6.89 -2.88
N ARG A 70 -8.46 -5.73 -3.57
CA ARG A 70 -8.42 -5.70 -5.05
C ARG A 70 -7.13 -6.30 -5.61
N GLY A 71 -6.00 -6.10 -4.94
CA GLY A 71 -4.74 -6.76 -5.28
C GLY A 71 -4.83 -8.29 -5.18
N LYS A 72 -5.47 -8.81 -4.12
CA LYS A 72 -5.71 -10.26 -3.95
C LYS A 72 -6.62 -10.84 -5.04
N ASN A 73 -7.68 -10.12 -5.43
CA ASN A 73 -8.52 -10.50 -6.58
C ASN A 73 -7.79 -10.41 -7.92
N LEU A 74 -6.88 -9.45 -8.10
CA LEU A 74 -6.08 -9.33 -9.33
C LEU A 74 -5.02 -10.43 -9.43
N VAL A 75 -4.47 -10.88 -8.30
CA VAL A 75 -3.56 -12.05 -8.22
C VAL A 75 -4.31 -13.36 -8.42
N GLU A 76 -5.65 -13.39 -8.25
CA GLU A 76 -6.48 -14.55 -8.60
C GLU A 76 -6.65 -14.71 -10.13
N TRP A 77 -6.57 -13.60 -10.89
CA TRP A 77 -6.22 -13.63 -12.32
C TRP A 77 -4.70 -13.85 -12.49
N MET A 78 -4.19 -14.94 -11.93
CA MET A 78 -3.03 -15.59 -12.52
C MET A 78 -3.53 -16.16 -13.86
N PRO A 79 -3.15 -15.61 -15.04
CA PRO A 79 -3.22 -16.44 -16.23
C PRO A 79 -2.43 -17.70 -15.87
N ASP A 80 -2.97 -18.87 -16.23
CA ASP A 80 -2.32 -20.16 -16.06
C ASP A 80 -0.81 -19.97 -16.08
N LYS A 81 -0.12 -20.45 -15.04
CA LYS A 81 1.34 -20.50 -15.01
C LYS A 81 1.78 -21.13 -16.33
N GLN A 82 2.03 -20.31 -17.35
CA GLN A 82 2.69 -20.74 -18.55
C GLN A 82 4.10 -20.96 -18.05
N GLU A 83 4.33 -22.20 -17.62
CA GLU A 83 5.65 -22.71 -17.34
C GLU A 83 6.47 -22.34 -18.56
N LEU A 84 7.35 -21.36 -18.41
CA LEU A 84 8.35 -21.06 -19.41
C LEU A 84 9.20 -22.33 -19.52
N LYS A 85 8.80 -23.23 -20.42
CA LYS A 85 9.63 -24.36 -20.81
C LYS A 85 10.93 -23.73 -21.32
N LYS A 86 12.07 -24.24 -20.84
CA LYS A 86 13.43 -23.69 -20.98
C LYS A 86 13.95 -23.57 -22.43
N ASN A 87 13.06 -23.53 -23.41
CA ASN A 87 13.32 -23.56 -24.83
C ASN A 87 12.54 -22.47 -25.61
N GLY A 88 11.92 -21.49 -24.94
CA GLY A 88 11.60 -20.19 -25.54
C GLY A 88 10.58 -20.19 -26.69
N ILE A 89 9.80 -21.26 -26.85
CA ILE A 89 8.71 -21.34 -27.83
C ILE A 89 7.39 -21.34 -27.08
N VAL A 90 6.61 -20.27 -27.26
CA VAL A 90 5.21 -20.20 -26.84
C VAL A 90 4.36 -20.61 -28.05
N ASP A 91 3.59 -21.68 -27.89
CA ASP A 91 2.54 -22.05 -28.85
C ASP A 91 1.30 -21.21 -28.50
N SER A 92 1.17 -20.05 -29.12
CA SER A 92 0.03 -19.15 -28.94
C SER A 92 -1.12 -19.61 -29.83
N SER A 93 -1.77 -20.71 -29.44
CA SER A 93 -2.85 -21.32 -30.23
C SER A 93 -4.24 -20.70 -30.04
N ASP A 94 -4.37 -19.44 -29.60
CA ASP A 94 -5.72 -18.87 -29.42
C ASP A 94 -5.85 -17.34 -29.55
N THR A 95 -5.16 -16.72 -30.49
CA THR A 95 -5.59 -15.40 -30.97
C THR A 95 -6.60 -15.56 -32.10
N LYS A 96 -7.86 -15.86 -31.75
CA LYS A 96 -8.98 -15.60 -32.65
C LYS A 96 -9.09 -14.08 -32.84
N LEU A 97 -8.48 -13.60 -33.92
CA LEU A 97 -8.66 -12.24 -34.41
C LEU A 97 -10.14 -12.06 -34.74
N PHE A 98 -10.83 -11.22 -33.97
CA PHE A 98 -12.16 -10.74 -34.31
C PHE A 98 -12.08 -10.02 -35.66
N GLN A 99 -12.57 -10.66 -36.71
CA GLN A 99 -12.87 -9.97 -37.96
C GLN A 99 -14.13 -9.14 -37.74
N LEU A 100 -14.02 -7.83 -37.94
CA LEU A 100 -15.14 -6.91 -37.95
C LEU A 100 -15.77 -6.99 -39.35
N GLU A 101 -16.98 -7.53 -39.44
CA GLU A 101 -17.82 -7.49 -40.64
C GLU A 101 -18.50 -6.12 -40.77
#